data_AF-A0A7Z7W1U4-F1
#
_entry.id   AF-A0A7Z7W1U4-F1
#
_cell.length_a   1.000
_cell.length_b   1.000
_cell.length_c   1.000
_cell.angle_alpha   90.00
_cell.angle_beta   90.00
_cell.angle_gamma   90.00
#
_symmetry.space_group_name_H-M   'P 1'
#
loop_
_entity.id
_entity.type
_entity.pdbx_description
1 polymer ?
#
loop_
_entity_poly.entity_id
_entity_poly.type
_entity_poly.pdbx_seq_one_letter_code
_entity_poly.pdbx_strand_id
1 'polypeptide(L)'
;MKPRKQDEKILSDQYSYFEPIISDSCDIKFDENKRRMGSIFISHEEICFIRKEEDYIFKISLSEVIDYNTVVTIWKNQAFLTLNDNRKLTVYFVTNSPLTGFISILKTYMQLSKNKETIISNDCLPINDDEQTKVEIFDVVGLNYEGRRKELKKLIKKMKNNDDFFFLYSDLKGNELKEELLYEDKVYEISDYEVIPGVFLQKEPDNPYDENAIKVMISNEYSEFHVGYVPREYASRLVNHMDNIVSCNAYINGGKYKTLDYLEEKIVTKESDYGLRVHLEYKV
;
A
#
# COMPACT_ATOMS: atom_id res chain seq x y z
N MET A 1 -7.62 9.00 16.69
CA MET A 1 -7.82 9.30 18.14
C MET A 1 -6.98 8.30 18.95
N LYS A 2 -6.73 8.50 20.25
CA LYS A 2 -5.99 7.47 21.02
C LYS A 2 -6.96 6.39 21.54
N PRO A 3 -6.55 5.12 21.61
CA PRO A 3 -7.30 4.09 22.33
C PRO A 3 -7.55 4.45 23.79
N ARG A 4 -8.49 3.75 24.41
CA ARG A 4 -8.70 3.86 25.86
C ARG A 4 -7.62 3.04 26.57
N LYS A 5 -6.94 3.64 27.55
CA LYS A 5 -5.86 2.99 28.33
C LYS A 5 -6.25 1.64 28.94
N GLN A 6 -7.51 1.48 29.34
CA GLN A 6 -8.01 0.26 29.94
C GLN A 6 -8.18 -0.89 28.92
N ASP A 7 -8.48 -0.54 27.66
CA ASP A 7 -8.61 -1.48 26.56
C ASP A 7 -7.21 -1.90 26.07
N GLU A 8 -6.27 -0.95 25.98
CA GLU A 8 -4.83 -1.21 25.71
C GLU A 8 -4.23 -2.17 26.74
N LYS A 9 -4.57 -1.99 28.03
CA LYS A 9 -4.11 -2.89 29.08
C LYS A 9 -4.65 -4.32 28.89
N ILE A 10 -5.91 -4.48 28.48
CA ILE A 10 -6.47 -5.81 28.18
C ILE A 10 -5.72 -6.44 27.01
N LEU A 11 -5.46 -5.66 25.95
CA LEU A 11 -4.69 -6.15 24.81
C LEU A 11 -3.32 -6.67 25.25
N SER A 12 -2.57 -5.86 26.00
CA SER A 12 -1.24 -6.24 26.49
C SER A 12 -1.25 -7.43 27.46
N ASP A 13 -2.25 -7.51 28.35
CA ASP A 13 -2.31 -8.53 29.39
C ASP A 13 -2.81 -9.89 28.84
N GLN A 14 -3.75 -9.89 27.90
CA GLN A 14 -4.42 -11.10 27.39
C GLN A 14 -3.93 -11.54 25.99
N TYR A 15 -3.41 -10.60 25.21
CA TYR A 15 -2.99 -10.79 23.83
C TYR A 15 -1.58 -10.23 23.64
N SER A 16 -0.63 -10.65 24.48
CA SER A 16 0.75 -10.15 24.46
C SER A 16 1.51 -10.42 23.15
N TYR A 17 1.03 -11.33 22.31
CA TYR A 17 1.53 -11.58 20.95
C TYR A 17 1.00 -10.57 19.91
N PHE A 18 -0.03 -9.80 20.25
CA PHE A 18 -0.68 -8.89 19.31
C PHE A 18 0.16 -7.62 19.19
N GLU A 19 0.78 -7.43 18.04
CA GLU A 19 1.55 -6.23 17.70
C GLU A 19 0.68 -5.29 16.85
N PRO A 20 0.06 -4.25 17.44
CA PRO A 20 -0.82 -3.36 16.70
C PRO A 20 -0.02 -2.40 15.82
N ILE A 21 -0.32 -2.39 14.53
CA ILE A 21 0.14 -1.39 13.57
C ILE A 21 -0.73 -0.14 13.69
N ILE A 22 -2.04 -0.33 13.86
CA ILE A 22 -3.01 0.75 14.08
C ILE A 22 -3.67 0.53 15.43
N SER A 23 -3.74 1.61 16.21
CA SER A 23 -4.47 1.65 17.46
C SER A 23 -5.30 2.93 17.49
N ASP A 24 -6.62 2.81 17.56
CA ASP A 24 -7.53 3.97 17.57
C ASP A 24 -8.76 3.74 18.47
N SER A 25 -9.37 4.83 18.93
CA SER A 25 -10.74 4.79 19.43
C SER A 25 -11.71 4.96 18.26
N CYS A 26 -12.64 4.02 18.12
CA CYS A 26 -13.65 4.04 17.05
C CYS A 26 -14.99 3.52 17.57
N ASP A 27 -16.01 3.60 16.72
CA ASP A 27 -17.20 2.79 16.92
C ASP A 27 -17.21 1.60 15.95
N ILE A 28 -17.86 0.52 16.35
CA ILE A 28 -18.17 -0.61 15.48
C ILE A 28 -19.66 -0.92 15.49
N LYS A 29 -20.13 -1.54 14.42
CA LYS A 29 -21.43 -2.18 14.33
C LYS A 29 -21.24 -3.55 13.70
N PHE A 30 -21.68 -4.58 14.41
CA PHE A 30 -21.62 -5.96 13.93
C PHE A 30 -23.05 -6.41 13.57
N ASP A 31 -23.31 -6.76 12.32
CA ASP A 31 -24.65 -7.03 11.77
C ASP A 31 -25.66 -5.92 12.13
N GLU A 32 -26.89 -6.29 12.53
CA GLU A 32 -27.92 -5.35 12.97
C GLU A 32 -27.79 -4.92 14.44
N ASN A 33 -26.70 -5.31 15.11
CA ASN A 33 -26.50 -4.98 16.51
C ASN A 33 -26.35 -3.46 16.73
N LYS A 34 -26.49 -3.06 18.00
CA LYS A 34 -26.24 -1.68 18.43
C LYS A 34 -24.78 -1.29 18.15
N ARG A 35 -24.58 -0.05 17.67
CA ARG A 35 -23.27 0.58 17.54
C ARG A 35 -22.59 0.65 18.92
N ARG A 36 -21.33 0.24 18.99
CA ARG A 36 -20.51 0.22 20.22
C ARG A 36 -19.27 1.07 20.05
N MET A 37 -18.98 1.90 21.04
CA MET A 37 -17.76 2.70 21.09
C MET A 37 -16.70 1.98 21.90
N GLY A 38 -15.47 1.92 21.40
CA GLY A 38 -14.37 1.23 22.06
C GLY A 38 -13.03 1.52 21.39
N SER A 39 -12.08 0.61 21.56
CA SER A 39 -10.75 0.70 20.98
C SER A 39 -10.57 -0.39 19.93
N ILE A 40 -10.10 -0.02 18.74
CA ILE A 40 -9.72 -0.95 17.68
C ILE A 40 -8.20 -1.02 17.57
N PHE A 41 -7.70 -2.22 17.40
CA PHE A 41 -6.30 -2.57 17.22
C PHE A 41 -6.21 -3.45 15.98
N ILE A 42 -5.31 -3.11 15.06
CA ILE A 42 -5.16 -3.83 13.79
C ILE A 42 -3.68 -4.20 13.64
N SER A 43 -3.42 -5.48 13.42
CA SER A 43 -2.10 -6.02 13.09
C SER A 43 -2.04 -6.40 11.60
N HIS A 44 -0.95 -7.07 11.18
CA HIS A 44 -0.80 -7.59 9.83
C HIS A 44 -1.71 -8.81 9.53
N GLU A 45 -2.32 -9.41 10.55
CA GLU A 45 -3.12 -10.64 10.42
C GLU A 45 -4.51 -10.55 11.04
N GLU A 46 -4.75 -9.61 11.96
CA GLU A 46 -5.93 -9.62 12.82
C GLU A 46 -6.47 -8.21 13.10
N ILE A 47 -7.78 -8.15 13.30
CA ILE A 47 -8.50 -6.99 13.83
C ILE A 47 -9.02 -7.37 15.21
N CYS A 48 -8.70 -6.57 16.21
CA CYS A 48 -9.19 -6.71 17.58
C CYS A 48 -9.94 -5.43 17.99
N PHE A 49 -11.14 -5.57 18.51
CA PHE A 49 -11.91 -4.49 19.12
C PHE A 49 -12.19 -4.83 20.58
N ILE A 50 -11.88 -3.89 21.47
CA ILE A 50 -12.03 -4.06 22.91
C ILE A 50 -12.88 -2.92 23.47
N ARG A 51 -13.82 -3.30 24.33
CA ARG A 51 -14.63 -2.40 25.13
C ARG A 51 -14.79 -2.97 26.53
N LYS A 52 -13.84 -2.65 27.41
CA LYS A 52 -13.77 -3.19 28.78
C LYS A 52 -15.04 -3.00 29.61
N GLU A 53 -15.63 -1.80 29.57
CA GLU A 53 -16.81 -1.46 30.39
C GLU A 53 -18.04 -2.32 30.09
N GLU A 54 -18.08 -2.96 28.92
CA GLU A 54 -19.17 -3.84 28.50
C GLU A 54 -18.74 -5.31 28.46
N ASP A 55 -17.53 -5.61 28.97
CA ASP A 55 -16.88 -6.93 28.85
C ASP A 55 -16.93 -7.49 27.42
N TYR A 56 -16.74 -6.59 26.44
CA TYR A 56 -16.92 -6.90 25.03
C TYR A 56 -15.56 -6.89 24.34
N ILE A 57 -15.15 -8.06 23.86
CA ILE A 57 -13.96 -8.25 23.04
C ILE A 57 -14.39 -8.97 21.77
N PHE A 58 -13.91 -8.45 20.64
CA PHE A 58 -14.15 -9.01 19.33
C PHE A 58 -12.82 -9.13 18.61
N LYS A 59 -12.54 -10.30 18.03
CA LYS A 59 -11.36 -10.53 17.21
C LYS A 59 -11.76 -11.27 15.94
N ILE A 60 -11.22 -10.84 14.80
CA ILE A 60 -11.30 -11.55 13.53
C ILE A 60 -9.94 -11.57 12.86
N SER A 61 -9.65 -12.65 12.15
CA SER A 61 -8.54 -12.71 11.22
C SER A 61 -8.88 -11.91 9.97
N LEU A 62 -7.88 -11.28 9.35
CA LEU A 62 -8.02 -10.67 8.02
C LEU A 62 -8.39 -11.72 6.96
N SER A 63 -8.05 -13.01 7.16
CA SER A 63 -8.49 -14.13 6.30
C SER A 63 -10.01 -14.32 6.26
N GLU A 64 -10.72 -13.87 7.30
CA GLU A 64 -12.18 -13.98 7.36
C GLU A 64 -12.86 -12.91 6.50
N VAL A 65 -12.16 -11.84 6.10
CA VAL A 65 -12.71 -10.76 5.29
C VAL A 65 -12.68 -11.15 3.81
N ILE A 66 -13.85 -11.31 3.21
CA ILE A 66 -13.99 -11.69 1.79
C ILE A 66 -14.22 -10.50 0.85
N ASP A 67 -14.77 -9.41 1.39
CA ASP A 67 -15.05 -8.19 0.64
C ASP A 67 -15.04 -6.98 1.58
N TYR A 68 -14.72 -5.81 1.03
CA TYR A 68 -14.80 -4.56 1.77
C TYR A 68 -15.19 -3.37 0.89
N ASN A 69 -15.77 -2.36 1.52
CA ASN A 69 -16.08 -1.07 0.92
C ASN A 69 -15.82 0.05 1.93
N THR A 70 -15.63 1.28 1.46
CA THR A 70 -15.40 2.45 2.28
C THR A 70 -16.33 3.60 1.91
N VAL A 71 -16.74 4.37 2.91
CA VAL A 71 -17.40 5.67 2.70
C VAL A 71 -16.61 6.73 3.44
N VAL A 72 -16.01 7.65 2.68
CA VAL A 72 -15.28 8.82 3.18
C VAL A 72 -16.03 10.08 2.75
N THR A 73 -16.47 10.85 3.72
CA THR A 73 -17.11 12.17 3.55
C THR A 73 -16.72 13.06 4.73
N ILE A 74 -17.08 14.35 4.67
CA ILE A 74 -16.86 15.31 5.77
C ILE A 74 -17.42 14.80 7.12
N TRP A 75 -18.45 13.94 7.09
CA TRP A 75 -19.16 13.46 8.29
C TRP A 75 -19.00 11.97 8.57
N LYS A 76 -18.36 11.21 7.67
CA LYS A 76 -18.31 9.75 7.74
C LYS A 76 -16.95 9.26 7.28
N ASN A 77 -16.27 8.51 8.14
CA ASN A 77 -15.11 7.69 7.78
C ASN A 77 -15.49 6.25 8.16
N GLN A 78 -15.92 5.46 7.20
CA GLN A 78 -16.52 4.15 7.46
C GLN A 78 -15.87 3.08 6.60
N ALA A 79 -15.52 1.94 7.22
CA ALA A 79 -15.20 0.70 6.53
C ALA A 79 -16.35 -0.29 6.72
N PHE A 80 -16.76 -0.95 5.64
CA PHE A 80 -17.75 -2.02 5.63
C PHE A 80 -17.03 -3.29 5.21
N LEU A 81 -17.03 -4.30 6.07
CA LEU A 81 -16.40 -5.59 5.80
C LEU A 81 -17.48 -6.67 5.75
N THR A 82 -17.37 -7.54 4.75
CA THR A 82 -18.15 -8.78 4.66
C THR A 82 -17.24 -9.94 5.05
N LEU A 83 -17.69 -10.73 6.02
CA LEU A 83 -16.97 -11.91 6.49
C LEU A 83 -17.39 -13.18 5.71
N ASN A 84 -16.56 -14.22 5.75
CA ASN A 84 -16.79 -15.50 5.07
C ASN A 84 -18.08 -16.22 5.49
N ASP A 85 -18.60 -15.94 6.69
CA ASP A 85 -19.88 -16.44 7.20
C ASP A 85 -21.05 -15.46 6.96
N ASN A 86 -20.86 -14.50 6.06
CA ASN A 86 -21.79 -13.43 5.67
C ASN A 86 -22.11 -12.41 6.78
N ARG A 87 -21.45 -12.46 7.93
CA ARG A 87 -21.56 -11.39 8.94
C ARG A 87 -20.96 -10.10 8.41
N LYS A 88 -21.50 -8.97 8.84
CA LYS A 88 -21.07 -7.63 8.40
C LYS A 88 -20.49 -6.85 9.56
N LEU A 89 -19.26 -6.38 9.40
CA LEU A 89 -18.64 -5.44 10.32
C LEU A 89 -18.60 -4.04 9.68
N THR A 90 -19.17 -3.06 10.36
CA THR A 90 -18.94 -1.64 10.02
C THR A 90 -18.05 -1.02 11.09
N VAL A 91 -16.94 -0.42 10.68
CA VAL A 91 -16.04 0.35 11.53
C VAL A 91 -16.20 1.83 11.23
N TYR A 92 -16.39 2.65 12.25
CA TYR A 92 -16.62 4.09 12.15
C TYR A 92 -15.43 4.81 12.79
N PHE A 93 -14.51 5.28 11.96
CA PHE A 93 -13.34 6.02 12.41
C PHE A 93 -13.69 7.49 12.65
N VAL A 94 -13.02 8.09 13.65
CA VAL A 94 -13.15 9.52 13.94
C VAL A 94 -12.51 10.36 12.84
N THR A 95 -11.36 9.90 12.34
CA THR A 95 -10.54 10.58 11.33
C THR A 95 -10.27 9.66 10.13
N ASN A 96 -9.86 10.21 8.99
CA ASN A 96 -9.56 9.42 7.79
C ASN A 96 -8.25 8.61 7.91
N SER A 97 -7.18 9.19 8.47
CA SER A 97 -5.87 8.53 8.62
C SER A 97 -5.91 7.04 9.10
N PRO A 98 -6.58 6.68 10.21
CA PRO A 98 -6.65 5.30 10.68
C PRO A 98 -7.51 4.40 9.77
N LEU A 99 -8.51 4.95 9.09
CA LEU A 99 -9.26 4.23 8.05
C LEU A 99 -8.34 3.93 6.86
N THR A 100 -7.59 4.92 6.37
CA THR A 100 -6.66 4.73 5.25
C THR A 100 -5.64 3.64 5.56
N GLY A 101 -4.98 3.73 6.72
CA GLY A 101 -4.03 2.69 7.14
C GLY A 101 -4.67 1.31 7.24
N PHE A 102 -5.90 1.23 7.77
CA PHE A 102 -6.62 -0.04 7.91
C PHE A 102 -6.89 -0.69 6.54
N ILE A 103 -7.35 0.10 5.58
CA ILE A 103 -7.67 -0.37 4.24
C ILE A 103 -6.39 -0.79 3.50
N SER A 104 -5.27 -0.07 3.68
CA SER A 104 -3.97 -0.48 3.13
C SER A 104 -3.53 -1.85 3.65
N ILE A 105 -3.68 -2.12 4.95
CA ILE A 105 -3.38 -3.42 5.55
C ILE A 105 -4.28 -4.50 4.94
N LEU A 106 -5.60 -4.27 4.91
CA LEU A 106 -6.58 -5.21 4.36
C LEU A 106 -6.30 -5.54 2.89
N LYS A 107 -6.08 -4.52 2.06
CA LYS A 107 -5.80 -4.71 0.64
C LYS A 107 -4.50 -5.49 0.43
N THR A 108 -3.44 -5.14 1.15
CA THR A 108 -2.15 -5.83 1.09
C THR A 108 -2.33 -7.31 1.44
N TYR A 109 -3.04 -7.59 2.53
CA TYR A 109 -3.37 -8.96 2.94
C TYR A 109 -4.11 -9.72 1.83
N MET A 110 -5.18 -9.14 1.26
CA MET A 110 -5.98 -9.78 0.21
C MET A 110 -5.21 -9.99 -1.10
N GLN A 111 -4.24 -9.13 -1.43
CA GLN A 111 -3.37 -9.32 -2.59
C GLN A 111 -2.40 -10.48 -2.37
N LEU A 112 -1.79 -10.55 -1.19
CA LEU A 112 -0.87 -11.64 -0.83
C LEU A 112 -1.60 -12.98 -0.75
N SER A 113 -2.83 -13.03 -0.24
CA SER A 113 -3.62 -14.26 -0.17
C SER A 113 -4.02 -14.79 -1.56
N LYS A 114 -4.47 -13.90 -2.47
CA LYS A 114 -4.76 -14.26 -3.87
C LYS A 114 -3.52 -14.80 -4.60
N ASN A 115 -2.36 -14.18 -4.38
CA ASN A 115 -1.10 -14.66 -4.94
C ASN A 115 -0.75 -16.05 -4.39
N LYS A 116 -1.00 -16.31 -3.09
CA LYS A 116 -0.78 -17.62 -2.47
C LYS A 116 -1.69 -18.71 -3.06
N GLU A 117 -2.97 -18.44 -3.33
CA GLU A 117 -3.88 -19.39 -3.99
C GLU A 117 -3.49 -19.66 -5.45
N THR A 118 -2.96 -18.65 -6.13
CA THR A 118 -2.43 -18.78 -7.51
C THR A 118 -1.15 -19.62 -7.55
N ILE A 119 -0.32 -19.55 -6.49
CA ILE A 119 0.89 -20.37 -6.34
C ILE A 119 0.56 -21.80 -5.90
N ILE A 120 -0.45 -22.03 -5.04
CA ILE A 120 -0.80 -23.39 -4.58
C ILE A 120 -1.47 -24.22 -5.69
N SER A 121 -2.04 -23.59 -6.71
CA SER A 121 -2.68 -24.30 -7.83
C SER A 121 -1.70 -24.83 -8.90
N ASN A 122 -0.43 -24.40 -8.88
CA ASN A 122 0.64 -25.01 -9.67
C ASN A 122 1.92 -25.09 -8.83
N ASP A 123 2.31 -26.32 -8.50
CA ASP A 123 3.57 -26.72 -7.89
C ASP A 123 3.68 -26.68 -6.35
N CYS A 124 3.37 -27.83 -5.74
CA CYS A 124 3.98 -28.21 -4.48
C CYS A 124 5.48 -28.48 -4.71
N LEU A 125 6.33 -27.54 -4.33
CA LEU A 125 7.74 -27.83 -4.05
C LEU A 125 8.02 -27.62 -2.55
N PRO A 126 8.83 -28.50 -1.93
CA PRO A 126 9.15 -28.40 -0.51
C PRO A 126 9.93 -27.11 -0.25
N ILE A 127 9.48 -26.33 0.73
CA ILE A 127 10.20 -25.17 1.25
C ILE A 127 11.41 -25.71 2.00
N ASN A 128 12.59 -25.62 1.37
CA ASN A 128 13.86 -25.68 2.09
C ASN A 128 14.11 -24.29 2.68
N ASP A 129 14.16 -24.23 4.01
CA ASP A 129 14.21 -23.01 4.84
C ASP A 129 15.64 -22.41 4.95
N ASP A 130 16.49 -22.61 3.93
CA ASP A 130 17.94 -22.30 4.00
C ASP A 130 18.43 -21.29 2.93
N GLU A 131 17.54 -20.70 2.12
CA GLU A 131 17.94 -19.69 1.12
C GLU A 131 17.87 -18.27 1.70
N GLN A 132 18.98 -17.52 1.59
CA GLN A 132 19.06 -16.15 2.09
C GLN A 132 18.32 -15.20 1.14
N THR A 133 17.21 -14.61 1.59
CA THR A 133 16.49 -13.58 0.85
C THR A 133 17.29 -12.26 0.82
N LYS A 134 17.42 -11.66 -0.36
CA LYS A 134 17.97 -10.31 -0.56
C LYS A 134 16.91 -9.34 -1.05
N VAL A 135 17.05 -8.08 -0.65
CA VAL A 135 16.21 -6.96 -1.07
C VAL A 135 17.07 -5.91 -1.77
N GLU A 136 16.65 -5.47 -2.95
CA GLU A 136 17.27 -4.39 -3.71
C GLU A 136 16.23 -3.30 -3.97
N ILE A 137 16.60 -2.05 -3.72
CA ILE A 137 15.74 -0.87 -3.94
C ILE A 137 16.46 0.07 -4.89
N PHE A 138 15.81 0.43 -6.00
CA PHE A 138 16.40 1.31 -7.00
C PHE A 138 15.36 2.11 -7.77
N ASP A 139 15.75 3.30 -8.23
CA ASP A 139 14.94 4.10 -9.15
C ASP A 139 15.18 3.62 -10.59
N VAL A 140 14.11 3.40 -11.34
CA VAL A 140 14.18 2.96 -12.74
C VAL A 140 14.87 4.03 -13.59
N VAL A 141 15.79 3.62 -14.45
CA VAL A 141 16.51 4.54 -15.35
C VAL A 141 15.99 4.45 -16.78
N GLY A 142 16.22 5.50 -17.56
CA GLY A 142 15.88 5.51 -18.98
C GLY A 142 14.44 5.91 -19.33
N LEU A 143 13.65 6.42 -18.38
CA LEU A 143 12.29 6.91 -18.66
C LEU A 143 12.25 8.12 -19.63
N ASN A 144 13.37 8.83 -19.80
CA ASN A 144 13.50 9.96 -20.72
C ASN A 144 13.49 9.54 -22.21
N TYR A 145 13.74 8.27 -22.52
CA TYR A 145 13.89 7.78 -23.88
C TYR A 145 12.56 7.30 -24.45
N GLU A 146 12.41 7.38 -25.78
CA GLU A 146 11.31 6.76 -26.55
C GLU A 146 9.89 7.11 -26.07
N GLY A 147 9.72 8.25 -25.39
CA GLY A 147 8.41 8.66 -24.87
C GLY A 147 7.91 7.82 -23.69
N ARG A 148 8.74 7.00 -23.05
CA ARG A 148 8.35 6.10 -21.95
C ARG A 148 7.74 6.86 -20.76
N ARG A 149 8.29 8.01 -20.36
CA ARG A 149 7.66 8.86 -19.33
C ARG A 149 6.28 9.35 -19.73
N LYS A 150 6.06 9.65 -21.01
CA LYS A 150 4.74 10.06 -21.51
C LYS A 150 3.75 8.90 -21.43
N GLU A 151 4.19 7.66 -21.66
CA GLU A 151 3.36 6.47 -21.48
C GLU A 151 3.06 6.21 -20.01
N LEU A 152 4.06 6.30 -19.12
CA LEU A 152 3.84 6.21 -17.67
C LEU A 152 2.83 7.27 -17.18
N LYS A 153 2.96 8.51 -17.63
CA LYS A 153 2.01 9.59 -17.30
C LYS A 153 0.60 9.27 -17.79
N LYS A 154 0.44 8.65 -18.97
CA LYS A 154 -0.87 8.23 -19.48
C LYS A 154 -1.45 7.08 -18.64
N LEU A 155 -0.63 6.10 -18.27
CA LEU A 155 -1.03 4.99 -17.38
C LEU A 155 -1.54 5.54 -16.05
N ILE A 156 -0.74 6.35 -15.37
CA ILE A 156 -1.12 6.97 -14.09
C ILE A 156 -2.42 7.76 -14.23
N LYS A 157 -2.59 8.52 -15.31
CA LYS A 157 -3.85 9.24 -15.56
C LYS A 157 -5.05 8.30 -15.70
N LYS A 158 -4.91 7.15 -16.37
CA LYS A 158 -5.98 6.14 -16.47
C LYS A 158 -6.33 5.59 -15.09
N MET A 159 -5.32 5.21 -14.31
CA MET A 159 -5.50 4.73 -12.93
C MET A 159 -6.22 5.76 -12.05
N LYS A 160 -5.83 7.04 -12.14
CA LYS A 160 -6.54 8.13 -11.44
C LYS A 160 -8.00 8.26 -11.86
N ASN A 161 -8.30 8.11 -13.15
CA ASN A 161 -9.67 8.22 -13.67
C ASN A 161 -10.56 7.03 -13.27
N ASN A 162 -9.96 5.92 -12.87
CA ASN A 162 -10.66 4.72 -12.40
C ASN A 162 -10.64 4.59 -10.88
N ASP A 163 -10.19 5.63 -10.16
CA ASP A 163 -10.10 5.66 -8.70
C ASP A 163 -9.24 4.51 -8.11
N ASP A 164 -8.16 4.12 -8.79
CA ASP A 164 -7.28 3.03 -8.37
C ASP A 164 -6.31 3.40 -7.23
N PHE A 165 -6.09 4.69 -7.00
CA PHE A 165 -5.20 5.21 -5.96
C PHE A 165 -5.96 5.33 -4.63
N PHE A 166 -5.34 4.89 -3.54
CA PHE A 166 -5.90 4.93 -2.18
C PHE A 166 -5.95 6.35 -1.64
N PHE A 167 -4.92 7.13 -1.95
CA PHE A 167 -4.77 8.45 -1.37
C PHE A 167 -4.18 9.43 -2.36
N LEU A 168 -4.92 10.52 -2.57
CA LEU A 168 -4.41 11.71 -3.24
C LEU A 168 -4.34 12.85 -2.25
N TYR A 169 -3.40 13.80 -2.40
CA TYR A 169 -3.43 14.99 -1.51
C TYR A 169 -4.75 15.77 -1.62
N SER A 170 -5.54 15.58 -2.69
CA SER A 170 -6.86 16.21 -2.83
C SER A 170 -7.84 15.76 -1.75
N ASP A 171 -7.54 14.64 -1.09
CA ASP A 171 -8.32 14.09 0.02
C ASP A 171 -8.00 14.81 1.35
N LEU A 172 -6.91 15.60 1.39
CA LEU A 172 -6.56 16.47 2.51
C LEU A 172 -7.32 17.80 2.44
N LYS A 173 -7.85 18.23 3.58
CA LYS A 173 -8.39 19.59 3.74
C LYS A 173 -7.25 20.61 3.75
N GLY A 174 -7.56 21.88 3.45
CA GLY A 174 -6.55 22.95 3.36
C GLY A 174 -5.68 23.12 4.61
N ASN A 175 -6.23 22.90 5.81
CA ASN A 175 -5.44 22.95 7.06
C ASN A 175 -4.59 21.71 7.28
N GLU A 176 -5.11 20.51 6.97
CA GLU A 176 -4.35 19.24 7.09
C GLU A 176 -3.15 19.25 6.14
N LEU A 177 -3.39 19.65 4.88
CA LEU A 177 -2.33 19.83 3.90
C LEU A 177 -1.31 20.90 4.33
N LYS A 178 -1.74 21.97 5.00
CA LYS A 178 -0.83 22.98 5.52
C LYS A 178 0.03 22.42 6.66
N GLU A 179 -0.54 21.61 7.54
CA GLU A 179 0.19 20.91 8.60
C GLU A 179 1.23 19.95 8.01
N GLU A 180 0.83 19.09 7.07
CA GLU A 180 1.77 18.19 6.36
C GLU A 180 2.92 18.99 5.71
N LEU A 181 2.61 20.10 5.05
CA LEU A 181 3.61 20.98 4.43
C LEU A 181 4.51 21.75 5.41
N LEU A 182 4.17 21.80 6.70
CA LEU A 182 5.05 22.33 7.74
C LEU A 182 6.03 21.27 8.25
N TYR A 183 5.68 19.98 8.13
CA TYR A 183 6.56 18.86 8.48
C TYR A 183 7.41 18.40 7.29
N GLU A 184 6.86 18.47 6.09
CA GLU A 184 7.48 18.04 4.85
C GLU A 184 7.62 19.22 3.86
N ASP A 185 8.79 19.36 3.22
CA ASP A 185 9.01 20.44 2.24
C ASP A 185 8.05 20.38 1.04
N LYS A 186 7.48 19.20 0.76
CA LYS A 186 6.58 18.92 -0.35
C LYS A 186 5.66 17.74 -0.06
N VAL A 187 4.41 17.83 -0.53
CA VAL A 187 3.44 16.73 -0.49
C VAL A 187 3.01 16.39 -1.92
N TYR A 188 3.28 15.17 -2.38
CA TYR A 188 2.93 14.71 -3.72
C TYR A 188 1.44 14.38 -3.88
N GLU A 189 0.93 14.53 -5.10
CA GLU A 189 -0.46 14.22 -5.46
C GLU A 189 -0.79 12.77 -5.25
N ILE A 190 0.15 11.90 -5.56
CA ILE A 190 0.07 10.46 -5.35
C ILE A 190 1.04 10.17 -4.21
N SER A 191 0.57 9.46 -3.18
CA SER A 191 1.42 9.11 -2.06
C SER A 191 2.56 8.18 -2.48
N ASP A 192 3.67 8.24 -1.78
CA ASP A 192 4.89 7.47 -2.07
C ASP A 192 4.75 5.94 -1.88
N TYR A 193 3.70 5.48 -1.20
CA TYR A 193 3.35 4.07 -1.06
C TYR A 193 2.42 3.54 -2.17
N GLU A 194 1.99 4.36 -3.12
CA GLU A 194 1.14 3.93 -4.24
C GLU A 194 1.95 3.15 -5.28
N VAL A 195 1.41 2.00 -5.69
CA VAL A 195 2.10 1.03 -6.56
C VAL A 195 1.50 0.98 -7.97
N ILE A 196 2.36 0.75 -8.96
CA ILE A 196 1.93 0.34 -10.30
C ILE A 196 1.77 -1.19 -10.33
N PRO A 197 0.59 -1.72 -10.69
CA PRO A 197 0.40 -3.16 -10.85
C PRO A 197 1.05 -3.66 -12.14
N GLY A 198 1.44 -4.95 -12.14
CA GLY A 198 1.91 -5.64 -13.34
C GLY A 198 3.35 -5.31 -13.74
N VAL A 199 4.19 -4.91 -12.79
CA VAL A 199 5.62 -4.69 -13.06
C VAL A 199 6.38 -6.01 -13.03
N PHE A 200 7.23 -6.24 -14.03
CA PHE A 200 8.09 -7.41 -14.11
C PHE A 200 9.42 -7.08 -14.80
N LEU A 201 10.40 -7.98 -14.67
CA LEU A 201 11.74 -7.82 -15.22
C LEU A 201 11.96 -8.74 -16.43
N GLN A 202 12.65 -8.25 -17.46
CA GLN A 202 12.98 -9.02 -18.66
C GLN A 202 14.45 -8.81 -19.06
N LYS A 203 15.22 -9.89 -19.22
CA LYS A 203 16.61 -9.83 -19.70
C LYS A 203 16.67 -9.31 -21.14
N GLU A 204 17.70 -8.54 -21.45
CA GLU A 204 18.05 -8.10 -22.81
C GLU A 204 19.54 -8.38 -23.07
N PRO A 205 19.94 -9.65 -23.27
CA PRO A 205 21.36 -10.03 -23.39
C PRO A 205 22.03 -9.43 -24.63
N ASP A 206 21.26 -9.15 -25.69
CA ASP A 206 21.75 -8.55 -26.94
C ASP A 206 21.80 -7.01 -26.87
N ASN A 207 21.66 -6.41 -25.68
CA ASN A 207 21.72 -4.96 -25.53
C ASN A 207 23.13 -4.44 -25.88
N PRO A 208 23.27 -3.47 -26.80
CA PRO A 208 24.58 -3.03 -27.31
C PRO A 208 25.44 -2.29 -26.28
N TYR A 209 24.90 -1.91 -25.12
CA TYR A 209 25.58 -1.14 -24.10
C TYR A 209 25.91 -1.95 -22.84
N ASP A 210 25.18 -3.05 -22.57
CA ASP A 210 25.31 -3.84 -21.35
C ASP A 210 24.72 -5.24 -21.53
N GLU A 211 25.56 -6.28 -21.57
CA GLU A 211 25.10 -7.68 -21.69
C GLU A 211 24.22 -8.14 -20.52
N ASN A 212 24.29 -7.45 -19.38
CA ASN A 212 23.46 -7.71 -18.20
C ASN A 212 22.21 -6.82 -18.15
N ALA A 213 21.86 -6.12 -19.24
CA ALA A 213 20.70 -5.22 -19.26
C ALA A 213 19.40 -5.97 -18.89
N ILE A 214 18.65 -5.39 -17.96
CA ILE A 214 17.35 -5.89 -17.52
C ILE A 214 16.33 -4.78 -17.71
N LYS A 215 15.34 -5.02 -18.58
CA LYS A 215 14.17 -4.17 -18.78
C LYS A 215 13.25 -4.27 -17.57
N VAL A 216 12.70 -3.13 -17.19
CA VAL A 216 11.54 -3.01 -16.33
C VAL A 216 10.33 -2.82 -17.25
N MET A 217 9.43 -3.79 -17.20
CA MET A 217 8.23 -3.86 -18.02
C MET A 217 7.01 -3.60 -17.14
N ILE A 218 5.98 -3.01 -17.72
CA ILE A 218 4.65 -2.93 -17.12
C ILE A 218 3.70 -3.66 -18.06
N SER A 219 2.91 -4.61 -17.55
CA SER A 219 1.80 -5.23 -18.26
C SER A 219 0.62 -5.40 -17.31
N ASN A 220 -0.42 -4.58 -17.54
CA ASN A 220 -1.67 -4.60 -16.78
C ASN A 220 -2.85 -4.25 -17.71
N GLU A 221 -4.06 -4.16 -17.16
CA GLU A 221 -5.28 -3.88 -17.95
C GLU A 221 -5.27 -2.53 -18.69
N TYR A 222 -4.37 -1.62 -18.34
CA TYR A 222 -4.29 -0.28 -18.93
C TYR A 222 -3.26 -0.15 -20.07
N SER A 223 -2.18 -0.92 -20.00
CA SER A 223 -1.07 -0.84 -20.94
C SER A 223 -0.07 -1.97 -20.76
N GLU A 224 0.62 -2.29 -21.85
CA GLU A 224 1.82 -3.11 -21.85
C GLU A 224 2.96 -2.34 -22.55
N PHE A 225 4.02 -2.02 -21.82
CA PHE A 225 5.18 -1.31 -22.38
C PHE A 225 6.44 -1.44 -21.52
N HIS A 226 7.57 -1.13 -22.15
CA HIS A 226 8.88 -1.04 -21.51
C HIS A 226 9.04 0.35 -20.87
N VAL A 227 9.07 0.42 -19.53
CA VAL A 227 9.14 1.70 -18.82
C VAL A 227 10.57 2.22 -18.66
N GLY A 228 11.54 1.32 -18.55
CA GLY A 228 12.94 1.66 -18.40
C GLY A 228 13.78 0.45 -18.03
N TYR A 229 14.97 0.68 -17.48
CA TYR A 229 15.92 -0.35 -17.12
C TYR A 229 16.21 -0.35 -15.62
N VAL A 230 16.62 -1.52 -15.13
CA VAL A 230 17.34 -1.65 -13.86
C VAL A 230 18.69 -0.95 -14.01
N PRO A 231 19.16 -0.12 -13.05
CA PRO A 231 20.47 0.51 -13.16
C PRO A 231 21.58 -0.55 -13.20
N ARG A 232 22.62 -0.28 -14.00
CA ARG A 232 23.72 -1.23 -14.30
C ARG A 232 24.29 -1.95 -13.08
N GLU A 233 24.52 -1.21 -11.99
CA GLU A 233 25.10 -1.75 -10.76
C GLU A 233 24.23 -2.84 -10.12
N TYR A 234 22.91 -2.71 -10.20
CA TYR A 234 21.96 -3.71 -9.73
C TYR A 234 21.79 -4.83 -10.75
N ALA A 235 21.76 -4.49 -12.05
CA ALA A 235 21.56 -5.43 -13.13
C ALA A 235 22.63 -6.54 -13.15
N SER A 236 23.90 -6.18 -12.95
CA SER A 236 25.01 -7.15 -12.86
C SER A 236 24.87 -8.13 -11.69
N ARG A 237 24.21 -7.73 -10.59
CA ARG A 237 23.95 -8.62 -9.44
C ARG A 237 22.73 -9.49 -9.70
N LEU A 238 21.70 -8.93 -10.32
CA LEU A 238 20.39 -9.58 -10.48
C LEU A 238 20.31 -10.57 -11.64
N VAL A 239 21.14 -10.43 -12.67
CA VAL A 239 21.03 -11.22 -13.90
C VAL A 239 21.01 -12.74 -13.66
N ASN A 240 21.74 -13.23 -12.65
CA ASN A 240 21.82 -14.65 -12.30
C ASN A 240 20.76 -15.11 -11.30
N HIS A 241 19.97 -14.18 -10.74
CA HIS A 241 18.92 -14.47 -9.75
C HIS A 241 17.51 -14.11 -10.25
N MET A 242 17.37 -13.78 -11.53
CA MET A 242 16.09 -13.43 -12.15
C MET A 242 15.01 -14.51 -11.98
N ASP A 243 15.39 -15.79 -12.02
CA ASP A 243 14.45 -16.91 -11.86
C ASP A 243 14.06 -17.14 -10.38
N ASN A 244 14.76 -16.47 -9.45
CA ASN A 244 14.55 -16.56 -8.00
C ASN A 244 13.85 -15.31 -7.44
N ILE A 245 13.29 -14.44 -8.30
CA ILE A 245 12.55 -13.26 -7.86
C ILE A 245 11.28 -13.70 -7.12
N VAL A 246 11.15 -13.24 -5.89
CA VAL A 246 9.99 -13.49 -5.01
C VAL A 246 8.94 -12.40 -5.21
N SER A 247 9.36 -11.12 -5.24
CA SER A 247 8.47 -9.99 -5.40
C SER A 247 9.12 -8.84 -6.16
N CYS A 248 8.32 -8.10 -6.94
CA CYS A 248 8.74 -6.93 -7.71
C CYS A 248 7.63 -5.86 -7.64
N ASN A 249 7.79 -4.90 -6.74
CA ASN A 249 6.83 -3.81 -6.55
C ASN A 249 7.41 -2.50 -7.07
N ALA A 250 6.65 -1.71 -7.82
CA ALA A 250 7.08 -0.41 -8.31
C ALA A 250 6.21 0.71 -7.72
N TYR A 251 6.84 1.57 -6.94
CA TYR A 251 6.22 2.73 -6.31
C TYR A 251 6.35 3.96 -7.19
N ILE A 252 5.26 4.73 -7.29
CA ILE A 252 5.27 5.98 -8.05
C ILE A 252 6.08 7.01 -7.28
N ASN A 253 6.97 7.71 -7.98
CA ASN A 253 7.59 8.92 -7.45
C ASN A 253 7.43 10.09 -8.44
N GLY A 254 7.46 11.31 -7.89
CA GLY A 254 7.27 12.53 -8.67
C GLY A 254 5.81 12.83 -9.01
N GLY A 255 5.60 13.64 -10.05
CA GLY A 255 4.28 14.12 -10.45
C GLY A 255 3.93 15.47 -9.83
N LYS A 256 2.63 15.79 -9.80
CA LYS A 256 2.17 17.03 -9.18
C LYS A 256 2.42 16.99 -7.68
N TYR A 257 2.80 18.11 -7.09
CA TYR A 257 2.97 18.24 -5.66
C TYR A 257 2.65 19.64 -5.21
N LYS A 258 2.43 19.80 -3.91
CA LYS A 258 2.25 21.09 -3.27
C LYS A 258 3.44 21.40 -2.36
N THR A 259 3.71 22.68 -2.18
CA THR A 259 4.74 23.20 -1.26
C THR A 259 4.25 24.53 -0.67
N LEU A 260 4.83 24.95 0.46
CA LEU A 260 4.50 26.23 1.09
C LEU A 260 5.47 27.32 0.58
N ASP A 261 4.91 28.36 -0.03
CA ASP A 261 5.66 29.59 -0.27
C ASP A 261 5.70 30.39 1.04
N TYR A 262 6.86 30.38 1.70
CA TYR A 262 7.06 31.04 2.99
C TYR A 262 7.03 32.58 2.90
N LEU A 263 7.29 33.16 1.73
CA LEU A 263 7.27 34.62 1.56
C LEU A 263 5.84 35.12 1.40
N GLU A 264 5.03 34.37 0.65
CA GLU A 264 3.64 34.72 0.33
C GLU A 264 2.61 34.05 1.25
N GLU A 265 3.05 33.19 2.16
CA GLU A 265 2.25 32.32 3.05
C GLU A 265 1.16 31.53 2.33
N LYS A 266 1.45 31.07 1.10
CA LYS A 266 0.48 30.39 0.22
C LYS A 266 0.96 29.00 -0.16
N ILE A 267 0.01 28.09 -0.30
CA ILE A 267 0.28 26.77 -0.87
C ILE A 267 0.35 26.90 -2.39
N VAL A 268 1.46 26.47 -2.98
CA VAL A 268 1.67 26.50 -4.43
C VAL A 268 1.78 25.08 -5.00
N THR A 269 1.19 24.88 -6.18
CA THR A 269 1.27 23.61 -6.90
C THR A 269 2.43 23.65 -7.89
N LYS A 270 3.27 22.61 -7.86
CA LYS A 270 4.36 22.37 -8.79
C LYS A 270 4.24 20.97 -9.37
N GLU A 271 5.06 20.64 -10.36
CA GLU A 271 5.07 19.32 -11.00
C GLU A 271 6.52 18.91 -11.24
N SER A 272 6.86 17.70 -10.84
CA SER A 272 8.09 17.02 -11.23
C SER A 272 7.77 15.86 -12.18
N ASP A 273 8.79 15.40 -12.87
CA ASP A 273 8.69 14.24 -13.73
C ASP A 273 8.32 12.98 -12.94
N TYR A 274 7.39 12.19 -13.48
CA TYR A 274 7.10 10.86 -12.94
C TYR A 274 8.30 9.92 -13.13
N GLY A 275 8.55 9.13 -12.10
CA GLY A 275 9.45 8.00 -12.10
C GLY A 275 8.85 6.81 -11.33
N LEU A 276 9.64 5.75 -11.25
CA LEU A 276 9.29 4.54 -10.51
C LEU A 276 10.47 4.11 -9.64
N ARG A 277 10.17 3.72 -8.41
CA ARG A 277 11.09 3.08 -7.49
C ARG A 277 10.72 1.61 -7.36
N VAL A 278 11.60 0.72 -7.76
CA VAL A 278 11.38 -0.73 -7.66
C VAL A 278 11.94 -1.24 -6.35
N HIS A 279 11.13 -2.01 -5.63
CA HIS A 279 11.52 -2.83 -4.50
C HIS A 279 11.47 -4.29 -4.97
N LEU A 280 12.62 -4.93 -5.03
CA LEU A 280 12.79 -6.27 -5.55
C LEU A 280 13.30 -7.19 -4.45
N GLU A 281 12.64 -8.34 -4.29
CA GLU A 281 13.02 -9.40 -3.36
C GLU A 281 13.34 -10.67 -4.14
N TYR A 282 14.45 -11.33 -3.83
CA TYR A 282 14.87 -12.56 -4.51
C TYR A 282 15.71 -13.45 -3.61
N LYS A 283 15.76 -14.74 -3.94
CA LYS A 283 16.55 -15.73 -3.21
C LYS A 283 17.94 -15.93 -3.82
N VAL A 284 18.94 -16.11 -2.96
CA VAL A 284 20.36 -16.29 -3.32
C VAL A 284 20.84 -17.68 -2.93
#